data_AF-A0A4Q9H7M1-F1
#
_entry.id   AF-A0A4Q9H7M1-F1
#
_cell.length_a   1.000
_cell.length_b   1.000
_cell.length_c   1.000
_cell.angle_alpha   90.00
_cell.angle_beta   90.00
_cell.angle_gamma   90.00
#
_symmetry.space_group_name_H-M   'P 1'
#
loop_
_entity.id
_entity.type
_entity.pdbx_description
1 polymer ?
#
loop_
_entity_poly.entity_id
_entity_poly.type
_entity_poly.pdbx_seq_one_letter_code
_entity_poly.pdbx_strand_id
1 'polypeptide(L)'
;MKTSRLLLIFTSLIIINKVAAQNIPSKQKLGIVTYTKQSKIIDTTAFNKTSSIFAKNMIDSLKSQLITSKIKFGEDTSGINAATEPFENLMFQEVFKTETLETHIDEFQKDKIVNFVIEDQSNKRERFNFNYADNLVYNSYNSEEIEDYFESEEIISLKEYKTENKLIKGYNCFKVTYLYREKFDGTEFQMPDMIMERELWVTDKIIAPFHSIIRSQQILSKYYPLEITEKMSKVDGFETKYLVENISLK
;
A
#
# COMPACT_ATOMS: atom_id res chain seq x y z
N MET A 1 -36.43 -69.53 -9.08
CA MET A 1 -35.90 -69.34 -7.71
C MET A 1 -34.87 -68.23 -7.74
N LYS A 2 -35.07 -67.19 -6.90
CA LYS A 2 -34.07 -66.32 -6.23
C LYS A 2 -32.99 -65.68 -7.13
N THR A 3 -33.17 -64.43 -7.55
CA THR A 3 -32.78 -63.16 -6.89
C THR A 3 -31.29 -62.83 -6.86
N SER A 4 -30.96 -61.71 -7.51
CA SER A 4 -30.18 -60.58 -6.98
C SER A 4 -28.68 -60.73 -6.73
N ARG A 5 -27.89 -59.94 -7.49
CA ARG A 5 -26.98 -58.87 -7.01
C ARG A 5 -26.29 -58.28 -8.25
N LEU A 6 -26.80 -57.20 -8.82
CA LEU A 6 -26.54 -55.80 -8.43
C LEU A 6 -25.05 -55.42 -8.55
N LEU A 7 -24.67 -54.85 -9.70
CA LEU A 7 -23.73 -53.75 -9.72
C LEU A 7 -24.04 -52.85 -10.93
N LEU A 8 -24.97 -51.92 -10.72
CA LEU A 8 -25.07 -50.71 -11.53
C LEU A 8 -23.87 -49.83 -11.17
N ILE A 9 -23.03 -49.50 -12.15
CA ILE A 9 -22.20 -48.31 -12.08
C ILE A 9 -22.77 -47.31 -13.08
N PHE A 10 -23.61 -46.44 -12.54
CA PHE A 10 -24.02 -45.16 -13.11
C PHE A 10 -22.76 -44.33 -13.39
N THR A 11 -22.41 -44.14 -14.65
CA THR A 11 -21.57 -43.01 -15.07
C THR A 11 -22.50 -41.90 -15.55
N SER A 12 -23.03 -41.17 -14.57
CA SER A 12 -23.73 -39.91 -14.81
C SER A 12 -22.76 -38.90 -15.43
N LEU A 13 -23.15 -38.37 -16.59
CA LEU A 13 -22.60 -37.17 -17.20
C LEU A 13 -22.46 -36.05 -16.15
N ILE A 14 -21.23 -35.70 -15.80
CA ILE A 14 -20.95 -34.40 -15.21
C ILE A 14 -20.76 -33.45 -16.40
N ILE A 15 -21.87 -32.89 -16.88
CA ILE A 15 -21.81 -31.65 -17.66
C ILE A 15 -21.33 -30.60 -16.67
N ILE A 16 -20.03 -30.29 -16.72
CA ILE A 16 -19.45 -29.15 -16.03
C ILE A 16 -20.05 -27.93 -16.73
N ASN A 17 -21.17 -27.43 -16.19
CA ASN A 17 -21.58 -26.06 -16.41
C ASN A 17 -20.50 -25.18 -15.79
N LYS A 18 -19.45 -24.89 -16.56
CA LYS A 18 -18.67 -23.67 -16.36
C LYS A 18 -19.63 -22.53 -16.67
N VAL A 19 -20.46 -22.18 -15.69
CA VAL A 19 -21.02 -20.84 -15.62
C VAL A 19 -19.80 -19.95 -15.51
N ALA A 20 -19.38 -19.39 -16.64
CA ALA A 20 -18.62 -18.18 -16.63
C ALA A 20 -19.48 -17.20 -15.84
N ALA A 21 -19.16 -17.03 -14.55
CA ALA A 21 -19.50 -15.84 -13.84
C ALA A 21 -18.78 -14.72 -14.60
N GLN A 22 -19.43 -14.21 -15.64
CA GLN A 22 -19.17 -12.88 -16.13
C GLN A 22 -19.47 -12.01 -14.91
N ASN A 23 -18.41 -11.66 -14.17
CA ASN A 23 -18.44 -10.59 -13.20
C ASN A 23 -18.94 -9.37 -13.97
N ILE A 24 -20.25 -9.13 -13.95
CA ILE A 24 -20.81 -7.84 -14.34
C ILE A 24 -20.09 -6.87 -13.42
N PRO A 25 -19.21 -5.98 -13.93
CA PRO A 25 -18.58 -5.00 -13.07
C PRO A 25 -19.72 -4.26 -12.40
N SER A 26 -19.77 -4.32 -11.08
CA SER A 26 -20.54 -3.38 -10.26
C SER A 26 -20.49 -2.03 -10.97
N LYS A 27 -21.65 -1.47 -11.38
CA LYS A 27 -21.71 -0.25 -12.19
C LYS A 27 -20.82 0.79 -11.52
N GLN A 28 -19.67 1.05 -12.14
CA GLN A 28 -18.59 1.78 -11.48
C GLN A 28 -19.08 3.20 -11.24
N LYS A 29 -19.00 3.65 -9.99
CA LYS A 29 -19.35 5.03 -9.69
C LYS A 29 -18.32 5.95 -10.34
N LEU A 30 -18.79 7.01 -10.96
CA LEU A 30 -17.94 8.03 -11.58
C LEU A 30 -17.78 9.21 -10.63
N GLY A 31 -16.65 9.91 -10.68
CA GLY A 31 -16.42 11.09 -9.87
C GLY A 31 -15.06 11.07 -9.19
N ILE A 32 -14.94 11.73 -8.05
CA ILE A 32 -13.65 11.97 -7.41
C ILE A 32 -13.70 11.59 -5.93
N VAL A 33 -12.63 10.96 -5.45
CA VAL A 33 -12.29 10.88 -4.03
C VAL A 33 -10.99 11.66 -3.79
N THR A 34 -10.96 12.48 -2.74
CA THR A 34 -9.80 13.31 -2.40
C THR A 34 -9.33 13.01 -0.99
N TYR A 35 -8.02 12.82 -0.82
CA TYR A 35 -7.37 12.57 0.46
C TYR A 35 -6.31 13.64 0.73
N THR A 36 -6.17 14.01 2.00
CA THR A 36 -5.06 14.81 2.48
C THR A 36 -4.11 13.93 3.28
N LYS A 37 -2.83 13.95 2.93
CA LYS A 37 -1.73 13.34 3.67
C LYS A 37 -1.20 14.33 4.70
N GLN A 38 -1.02 13.87 5.92
CA GLN A 38 -0.37 14.60 7.00
C GLN A 38 0.52 13.66 7.81
N SER A 39 1.81 13.96 7.86
CA SER A 39 2.78 13.26 8.71
C SER A 39 3.10 14.10 9.93
N LYS A 40 3.18 13.48 11.11
CA LYS A 40 3.44 14.21 12.36
C LYS A 40 4.13 13.34 13.42
N ILE A 41 4.91 14.02 14.25
CA ILE A 41 5.45 13.46 15.49
C ILE A 41 4.39 13.64 16.59
N ILE A 42 3.82 12.54 17.07
CA ILE A 42 2.79 12.49 18.12
C ILE A 42 3.37 12.25 19.52
N ASP A 43 4.58 11.72 19.61
CA ASP A 43 5.34 11.58 20.85
C ASP A 43 6.81 11.84 20.55
N THR A 44 7.28 13.05 20.85
CA THR A 44 8.65 13.48 20.57
C THR A 44 9.69 12.67 21.34
N THR A 45 9.37 12.19 22.55
CA THR A 45 10.33 11.44 23.37
C THR A 45 10.52 10.04 22.81
N ALA A 46 9.41 9.34 22.53
CA ALA A 46 9.44 8.02 21.91
C ALA A 46 10.06 8.07 20.51
N PHE A 47 9.70 9.10 19.72
CA PHE A 47 10.24 9.32 18.39
C PHE A 47 11.74 9.51 18.40
N ASN A 48 12.27 10.49 19.16
CA ASN A 48 13.71 10.76 19.18
C ASN A 48 14.52 9.53 19.62
N LYS A 49 13.99 8.75 20.57
CA LYS A 49 14.63 7.52 21.05
C LYS A 49 14.66 6.43 19.97
N THR A 50 13.53 6.15 19.34
CA THR A 50 13.39 4.99 18.44
C THR A 50 13.88 5.28 17.02
N SER A 51 13.63 6.49 16.50
CA SER A 51 14.11 6.92 15.18
C SER A 51 15.64 6.95 15.09
N SER A 52 16.34 7.39 16.15
CA SER A 52 17.82 7.35 16.20
C SER A 52 18.36 5.92 16.16
N ILE A 53 17.72 4.98 16.87
CA ILE A 53 18.08 3.56 16.84
C ILE A 53 17.83 2.98 15.45
N PHE A 54 16.69 3.31 14.85
CA PHE A 54 16.33 2.89 13.51
C PHE A 54 17.33 3.39 12.46
N ALA A 55 17.64 4.69 12.45
CA ALA A 55 18.60 5.30 11.53
C ALA A 55 19.99 4.66 11.66
N LYS A 56 20.46 4.48 12.91
CA LYS A 56 21.73 3.78 13.16
C LYS A 56 21.74 2.36 12.58
N ASN A 57 20.68 1.58 12.81
CA ASN A 57 20.57 0.22 12.28
C ASN A 57 20.54 0.19 10.74
N MET A 58 19.91 1.17 10.09
CA MET A 58 19.95 1.31 8.63
C MET A 58 21.38 1.59 8.14
N ILE A 59 22.07 2.54 8.77
CA ILE A 59 23.46 2.89 8.41
C ILE A 59 24.41 1.71 8.65
N ASP A 60 24.27 0.99 9.76
CA ASP A 60 25.09 -0.19 10.05
C ASP A 60 24.84 -1.32 9.03
N SER A 61 23.59 -1.49 8.57
CA SER A 61 23.25 -2.42 7.48
C SER A 61 23.90 -1.99 6.16
N LEU A 62 23.80 -0.70 5.81
CA LEU A 62 24.43 -0.13 4.61
C LEU A 62 25.94 -0.31 4.62
N LYS A 63 26.61 0.00 5.74
CA LYS A 63 28.05 -0.23 5.92
C LYS A 63 28.42 -1.69 5.70
N SER A 64 27.67 -2.60 6.32
CA SER A 64 27.91 -4.04 6.20
C SER A 64 27.80 -4.52 4.74
N GLN A 65 26.84 -3.99 3.97
CA GLN A 65 26.68 -4.30 2.56
C GLN A 65 27.80 -3.72 1.70
N LEU A 66 28.24 -2.49 1.96
CA LEU A 66 29.38 -1.87 1.27
C LEU A 66 30.69 -2.65 1.50
N ILE A 67 30.91 -3.11 2.73
CA ILE A 67 32.07 -3.96 3.08
C ILE A 67 31.98 -5.30 2.33
N THR A 68 30.82 -5.95 2.36
CA THR A 68 30.62 -7.28 1.77
C THR A 68 30.73 -7.26 0.24
N SER A 69 30.23 -6.19 -0.40
CA SER A 69 30.23 -6.02 -1.85
C SER A 69 31.60 -5.61 -2.42
N LYS A 70 32.58 -5.24 -1.57
CA LYS A 70 33.90 -4.70 -1.96
C LYS A 70 33.82 -3.52 -2.94
N ILE A 71 32.69 -2.81 -2.97
CA ILE A 71 32.48 -1.71 -3.92
C ILE A 71 33.38 -0.55 -3.49
N LYS A 72 34.37 -0.23 -4.34
CA LYS A 72 35.21 0.99 -4.37
C LYS A 72 36.21 1.28 -3.24
N PHE A 73 36.06 0.78 -2.02
CA PHE A 73 36.88 1.26 -0.88
C PHE A 73 38.03 0.34 -0.42
N GLY A 74 38.16 -0.88 -0.95
CA GLY A 74 39.14 -1.85 -0.45
C GLY A 74 38.85 -2.27 1.01
N GLU A 75 39.88 -2.63 1.78
CA GLU A 75 39.77 -2.95 3.22
C GLU A 75 39.65 -1.69 4.13
N ASP A 76 39.74 -0.48 3.56
CA ASP A 76 39.75 0.75 4.32
C ASP A 76 38.34 1.17 4.77
N THR A 77 38.03 0.83 6.01
CA THR A 77 36.76 1.16 6.69
C THR A 77 36.59 2.66 6.98
N SER A 78 37.65 3.47 6.91
CA SER A 78 37.57 4.91 7.18
C SER A 78 36.83 5.67 6.07
N GLY A 79 37.06 5.29 4.81
CA GLY A 79 36.34 5.84 3.65
C GLY A 79 34.84 5.51 3.65
N ILE A 80 34.46 4.33 4.16
CA ILE A 80 33.06 3.92 4.30
C ILE A 80 32.35 4.79 5.35
N ASN A 81 32.98 5.02 6.51
CA ASN A 81 32.39 5.87 7.54
C ASN A 81 32.14 7.30 7.04
N ALA A 82 33.14 7.91 6.39
CA ALA A 82 33.02 9.24 5.80
C ALA A 82 31.95 9.30 4.69
N ALA A 83 31.78 8.23 3.91
CA ALA A 83 30.76 8.16 2.87
C ALA A 83 29.34 8.03 3.43
N THR A 84 29.15 7.35 4.58
CA THR A 84 27.81 7.09 5.16
C THR A 84 27.28 8.17 6.09
N GLU A 85 28.14 9.02 6.67
CA GLU A 85 27.73 10.06 7.62
C GLU A 85 26.69 11.06 7.05
N PRO A 86 26.81 11.55 5.79
CA PRO A 86 25.78 12.41 5.20
C PRO A 86 24.44 11.71 4.98
N PHE A 87 24.43 10.38 4.84
CA PHE A 87 23.20 9.62 4.58
C PHE A 87 22.31 9.53 5.79
N GLU A 88 22.83 9.56 7.01
CA GLU A 88 22.01 9.45 8.22
C GLU A 88 20.99 10.59 8.30
N ASN A 89 21.46 11.82 8.11
CA ASN A 89 20.61 13.02 8.12
C ASN A 89 19.65 13.06 6.93
N LEU A 90 20.12 12.72 5.72
CA LEU A 90 19.26 12.68 4.52
C LEU A 90 18.16 11.63 4.64
N MET A 91 18.50 10.42 5.11
CA MET A 91 17.52 9.36 5.36
C MET A 91 16.48 9.81 6.39
N PHE A 92 16.91 10.48 7.46
CA PHE A 92 15.98 10.98 8.47
C PHE A 92 15.01 12.03 7.89
N GLN A 93 15.52 12.95 7.07
CA GLN A 93 14.72 14.00 6.43
C GLN A 93 13.70 13.44 5.44
N GLU A 94 14.08 12.42 4.67
CA GLU A 94 13.20 11.81 3.67
C GLU A 94 12.18 10.85 4.30
N VAL A 95 12.59 10.02 5.27
CA VAL A 95 11.70 9.02 5.91
C VAL A 95 10.73 9.68 6.89
N PHE A 96 11.16 10.71 7.63
CA PHE A 96 10.35 11.36 8.68
C PHE A 96 10.02 12.82 8.37
N LYS A 97 9.62 13.10 7.13
CA LYS A 97 9.20 14.43 6.70
C LYS A 97 7.87 14.83 7.38
N THR A 98 7.85 15.91 8.16
CA THR A 98 6.69 16.32 9.00
C THR A 98 5.90 17.54 8.52
N GLU A 99 6.24 18.11 7.37
CA GLU A 99 5.66 19.40 6.91
C GLU A 99 5.11 19.37 5.48
N THR A 100 4.88 18.18 4.93
CA THR A 100 4.26 18.03 3.61
C THR A 100 2.76 17.83 3.74
N LEU A 101 2.00 18.78 3.20
CA LEU A 101 0.58 18.62 2.95
C LEU A 101 0.37 18.16 1.51
N GLU A 102 0.22 16.85 1.31
CA GLU A 102 -0.04 16.31 -0.03
C GLU A 102 -1.52 16.04 -0.20
N THR A 103 -2.11 16.46 -1.31
CA THR A 103 -3.48 16.07 -1.68
C THR A 103 -3.42 14.99 -2.75
N HIS A 104 -4.02 13.83 -2.48
CA HIS A 104 -4.21 12.76 -3.45
C HIS A 104 -5.64 12.80 -3.99
N ILE A 105 -5.79 12.64 -5.29
CA ILE A 105 -7.08 12.68 -5.98
C ILE A 105 -7.20 11.43 -6.82
N ASP A 106 -8.16 10.57 -6.49
CA ASP A 106 -8.53 9.42 -7.31
C ASP A 106 -9.78 9.79 -8.12
N GLU A 107 -9.58 9.99 -9.42
CA GLU A 107 -10.62 10.33 -10.38
C GLU A 107 -11.11 9.07 -11.10
N PHE A 108 -12.35 8.68 -10.81
CA PHE A 108 -13.05 7.54 -11.37
C PHE A 108 -13.68 7.91 -12.69
N GLN A 109 -13.09 7.42 -13.77
CA GLN A 109 -13.55 7.56 -15.14
C GLN A 109 -14.23 6.27 -15.60
N LYS A 110 -14.73 6.24 -16.84
CA LYS A 110 -15.51 5.11 -17.37
C LYS A 110 -14.66 3.85 -17.56
N ASP A 111 -13.42 4.03 -17.98
CA ASP A 111 -12.48 2.99 -18.42
C ASP A 111 -11.22 2.93 -17.56
N LYS A 112 -11.01 3.90 -16.67
CA LYS A 112 -9.84 3.96 -15.79
C LYS A 112 -10.09 4.71 -14.48
N ILE A 113 -9.14 4.62 -13.57
CA ILE A 113 -8.97 5.51 -12.41
C ILE A 113 -7.67 6.27 -12.59
N VAL A 114 -7.71 7.60 -12.51
CA VAL A 114 -6.53 8.45 -12.63
C VAL A 114 -6.16 9.01 -11.26
N ASN A 115 -4.91 8.82 -10.84
CA ASN A 115 -4.40 9.41 -9.62
C ASN A 115 -3.62 10.71 -9.90
N PHE A 116 -4.00 11.76 -9.20
CA PHE A 116 -3.24 13.01 -9.14
C PHE A 116 -2.71 13.27 -7.74
N VAL A 117 -1.56 13.93 -7.66
CA VAL A 117 -0.97 14.44 -6.40
C VAL A 117 -0.68 15.93 -6.51
N ILE A 118 -0.97 16.66 -5.45
CA ILE A 118 -0.66 18.08 -5.26
C ILE A 118 0.20 18.19 -4.00
N GLU A 119 1.47 18.52 -4.14
CA GLU A 119 2.43 18.64 -3.01
C GLU A 119 2.56 20.07 -2.48
N ASP A 120 2.37 21.07 -3.35
CA ASP A 120 2.29 22.49 -3.03
C ASP A 120 1.25 23.12 -3.96
N GLN A 121 0.54 24.17 -3.51
CA GLN A 121 -0.67 24.78 -4.12
C GLN A 121 -0.61 25.15 -5.62
N SER A 122 0.49 24.87 -6.32
CA SER A 122 0.77 25.25 -7.70
C SER A 122 1.02 24.09 -8.68
N ASN A 123 1.22 22.83 -8.24
CA ASN A 123 1.58 21.75 -9.17
C ASN A 123 0.79 20.45 -8.97
N LYS A 124 -0.34 20.33 -9.69
CA LYS A 124 -1.09 19.08 -9.82
C LYS A 124 -0.39 18.18 -10.83
N ARG A 125 0.10 17.02 -10.37
CA ARG A 125 0.77 16.02 -11.21
C ARG A 125 -0.05 14.76 -11.28
N GLU A 126 -0.28 14.26 -12.49
CA GLU A 126 -0.79 12.90 -12.69
C GLU A 126 0.34 11.92 -12.41
N ARG A 127 0.13 10.95 -11.52
CA ARG A 127 1.16 9.95 -11.19
C ARG A 127 0.90 8.64 -11.90
N PHE A 128 -0.32 8.13 -11.75
CA PHE A 128 -0.67 6.78 -12.17
C PHE A 128 -2.06 6.75 -12.77
N ASN A 129 -2.30 5.77 -13.63
CA ASN A 129 -3.64 5.41 -14.04
C ASN A 129 -3.83 3.90 -13.96
N PHE A 130 -4.95 3.48 -13.39
CA PHE A 130 -5.39 2.09 -13.39
C PHE A 130 -6.41 1.88 -14.52
N ASN A 131 -6.18 0.91 -15.39
CA ASN A 131 -7.07 0.62 -16.52
C ASN A 131 -7.97 -0.58 -16.21
N TYR A 132 -9.29 -0.42 -16.37
CA TYR A 132 -10.24 -1.51 -16.08
C TYR A 132 -10.17 -2.67 -17.09
N ALA A 133 -9.71 -2.42 -18.32
CA ALA A 133 -9.73 -3.42 -19.38
C ALA A 133 -8.73 -4.56 -19.13
N ASP A 134 -7.55 -4.21 -18.61
CA ASP A 134 -6.44 -5.13 -18.34
C ASP A 134 -6.18 -5.33 -16.84
N ASN A 135 -6.72 -4.45 -15.98
CA ASN A 135 -6.47 -4.39 -14.54
C ASN A 135 -5.01 -4.06 -14.18
N LEU A 136 -4.35 -3.26 -15.02
CA LEU A 136 -2.96 -2.85 -14.82
C LEU A 136 -2.86 -1.39 -14.39
N VAL A 137 -1.76 -1.06 -13.71
CA VAL A 137 -1.41 0.30 -13.31
C VAL A 137 -0.27 0.79 -14.18
N TYR A 138 -0.44 1.96 -14.77
CA TYR A 138 0.55 2.59 -15.64
C TYR A 138 1.04 3.89 -15.04
N ASN A 139 2.33 4.17 -15.21
CA ASN A 139 2.90 5.47 -14.92
C ASN A 139 2.41 6.49 -15.97
N SER A 140 1.79 7.58 -15.52
CA SER A 140 1.19 8.56 -16.45
C SER A 140 2.20 9.40 -17.22
N TYR A 141 3.47 9.44 -16.81
CA TYR A 141 4.52 10.20 -17.51
C TYR A 141 5.03 9.49 -18.77
N ASN A 142 5.29 8.19 -18.68
CA ASN A 142 5.89 7.40 -19.76
C ASN A 142 4.98 6.27 -20.28
N SER A 143 3.81 6.07 -19.67
CA SER A 143 2.87 4.98 -19.98
C SER A 143 3.45 3.57 -19.80
N GLU A 144 4.54 3.44 -19.05
CA GLU A 144 5.08 2.12 -18.68
C GLU A 144 4.21 1.50 -17.60
N GLU A 145 4.00 0.19 -17.71
CA GLU A 145 3.36 -0.59 -16.66
C GLU A 145 4.21 -0.51 -15.39
N ILE A 146 3.54 -0.33 -14.25
CA ILE A 146 4.16 -0.51 -12.94
C ILE A 146 3.96 -1.96 -12.57
N GLU A 147 4.92 -2.78 -12.99
CA GLU A 147 4.98 -4.19 -12.62
C GLU A 147 4.90 -4.32 -11.09
N ASP A 148 4.22 -5.36 -10.62
CA ASP A 148 4.07 -5.67 -9.20
C ASP A 148 3.39 -4.59 -8.32
N TYR A 149 2.67 -3.61 -8.90
CA TYR A 149 1.99 -2.56 -8.10
C TYR A 149 1.19 -3.14 -6.93
N PHE A 150 0.38 -4.19 -7.19
CA PHE A 150 -0.44 -4.83 -6.17
C PHE A 150 0.29 -5.87 -5.33
N GLU A 151 1.49 -6.26 -5.74
CA GLU A 151 2.34 -7.23 -5.05
C GLU A 151 3.42 -6.59 -4.20
N SER A 152 3.56 -5.26 -4.25
CA SER A 152 4.55 -4.50 -3.50
C SER A 152 4.34 -4.56 -1.99
N GLU A 153 3.13 -4.92 -1.52
CA GLU A 153 2.80 -5.08 -0.10
C GLU A 153 2.60 -6.58 0.25
N GLU A 154 3.54 -7.15 1.00
CA GLU A 154 3.38 -8.47 1.61
C GLU A 154 2.64 -8.34 2.95
N ILE A 155 1.37 -8.76 3.01
CA ILE A 155 0.60 -8.76 4.26
C ILE A 155 1.07 -9.87 5.21
N ILE A 156 1.52 -9.48 6.40
CA ILE A 156 1.95 -10.38 7.48
C ILE A 156 0.75 -10.78 8.35
N SER A 157 -0.12 -9.83 8.67
CA SER A 157 -1.33 -10.10 9.45
C SER A 157 -2.42 -9.09 9.11
N LEU A 158 -3.68 -9.52 9.18
CA LEU A 158 -4.84 -8.68 8.91
C LEU A 158 -5.94 -9.01 9.93
N LYS A 159 -6.57 -7.98 10.50
CA LYS A 159 -7.65 -8.08 11.47
C LYS A 159 -8.78 -7.13 11.11
N GLU A 160 -10.01 -7.64 11.16
CA GLU A 160 -11.23 -6.88 10.91
C GLU A 160 -11.97 -6.64 12.24
N TYR A 161 -12.36 -5.39 12.50
CA TYR A 161 -13.07 -4.97 13.71
C TYR A 161 -14.45 -4.43 13.35
N LYS A 162 -15.34 -5.30 12.86
CA LYS A 162 -16.68 -4.90 12.33
C LYS A 162 -17.62 -4.28 13.37
N THR A 163 -17.34 -4.48 14.65
CA THR A 163 -18.09 -3.86 15.75
C THR A 163 -17.67 -2.41 16.00
N GLU A 164 -16.45 -2.03 15.61
CA GLU A 164 -15.96 -0.66 15.69
C GLU A 164 -16.42 0.10 14.45
N ASN A 165 -17.30 1.07 14.63
CA ASN A 165 -17.97 1.75 13.52
C ASN A 165 -17.78 3.26 13.61
N LYS A 166 -17.63 3.90 12.44
CA LYS A 166 -17.48 5.35 12.29
C LYS A 166 -18.21 5.81 11.03
N LEU A 167 -18.92 6.92 11.10
CA LEU A 167 -19.54 7.55 9.92
C LEU A 167 -18.55 8.55 9.32
N ILE A 168 -18.14 8.33 8.07
CA ILE A 168 -17.19 9.20 7.36
C ILE A 168 -17.84 9.66 6.06
N LYS A 169 -18.08 10.97 5.93
CA LYS A 169 -18.68 11.59 4.73
C LYS A 169 -19.96 10.87 4.23
N GLY A 170 -20.79 10.39 5.17
CA GLY A 170 -22.04 9.68 4.87
C GLY A 170 -21.90 8.17 4.65
N TYR A 171 -20.69 7.61 4.72
CA TYR A 171 -20.44 6.18 4.61
C TYR A 171 -20.25 5.56 5.99
N ASN A 172 -21.00 4.50 6.27
CA ASN A 172 -20.75 3.64 7.42
C ASN A 172 -19.46 2.87 7.18
N CYS A 173 -18.49 3.08 8.05
CA CYS A 173 -17.17 2.47 7.98
C CYS A 173 -16.92 1.63 9.21
N PHE A 174 -16.08 0.62 9.05
CA PHE A 174 -15.53 -0.16 10.15
C PHE A 174 -14.01 -0.24 10.05
N LYS A 175 -13.36 -0.64 11.15
CA LYS A 175 -11.91 -0.65 11.23
C LYS A 175 -11.31 -1.96 10.71
N VAL A 176 -10.24 -1.84 9.93
CA VAL A 176 -9.35 -2.94 9.53
C VAL A 176 -7.94 -2.54 9.91
N THR A 177 -7.17 -3.43 10.55
CA THR A 177 -5.74 -3.21 10.77
C THR A 177 -4.94 -4.30 10.11
N TYR A 178 -3.77 -3.95 9.59
CA TYR A 178 -2.87 -4.94 9.03
C TYR A 178 -1.40 -4.54 9.20
N LEU A 179 -0.56 -5.56 9.32
CA LEU A 179 0.90 -5.44 9.27
C LEU A 179 1.36 -5.90 7.89
N TYR A 180 2.28 -5.16 7.29
CA TYR A 180 2.83 -5.51 5.99
C TYR A 180 4.31 -5.17 5.89
N ARG A 181 4.96 -5.79 4.91
CA ARG A 181 6.32 -5.49 4.47
C ARG A 181 6.27 -4.98 3.04
N GLU A 182 6.99 -3.90 2.75
CA GLU A 182 7.20 -3.48 1.37
C GLU A 182 8.23 -4.40 0.70
N LYS A 183 7.90 -4.95 -0.45
CA LYS A 183 8.86 -5.64 -1.29
C LYS A 183 9.71 -4.58 -2.01
N PHE A 184 11.01 -4.62 -1.78
CA PHE A 184 11.97 -3.85 -2.56
C PHE A 184 12.48 -4.74 -3.69
N ASP A 185 12.42 -4.25 -4.92
CA ASP A 185 12.84 -4.93 -6.15
C ASP A 185 14.37 -4.99 -6.30
N GLY A 186 15.08 -5.38 -5.24
CA GLY A 186 16.42 -5.95 -5.35
C GLY A 186 17.53 -5.14 -6.03
N THR A 187 17.37 -3.84 -6.31
CA THR A 187 18.47 -3.05 -6.88
C THR A 187 19.44 -2.62 -5.78
N GLU A 188 20.52 -3.40 -5.68
CA GLU A 188 21.82 -3.12 -5.05
C GLU A 188 21.92 -2.94 -3.52
N PHE A 189 20.86 -2.50 -2.83
CA PHE A 189 20.90 -2.32 -1.38
C PHE A 189 19.70 -2.97 -0.67
N GLN A 190 19.96 -3.94 0.20
CA GLN A 190 18.94 -4.52 1.07
C GLN A 190 18.60 -3.53 2.19
N MET A 191 17.43 -2.89 2.10
CA MET A 191 16.90 -2.18 3.24
C MET A 191 16.65 -3.16 4.40
N PRO A 192 16.89 -2.78 5.67
CA PRO A 192 16.52 -3.62 6.79
C PRO A 192 15.01 -3.89 6.79
N ASP A 193 14.59 -5.00 7.40
CA ASP A 193 13.18 -5.38 7.43
C ASP A 193 12.32 -4.26 8.06
N MET A 194 11.53 -3.60 7.22
CA MET A 194 10.62 -2.51 7.55
C MET A 194 9.20 -3.07 7.58
N ILE A 195 8.74 -3.39 8.79
CA ILE A 195 7.35 -3.74 9.03
C ILE A 195 6.57 -2.46 9.29
N MET A 196 5.54 -2.29 8.50
CA MET A 196 4.61 -1.17 8.56
C MET A 196 3.29 -1.66 9.15
N GLU A 197 2.64 -0.80 9.92
CA GLU A 197 1.30 -1.01 10.44
C GLU A 197 0.35 0.01 9.82
N ARG A 198 -0.81 -0.46 9.34
CA ARG A 198 -1.89 0.38 8.88
C ARG A 198 -3.17 0.10 9.65
N GLU A 199 -3.80 1.18 10.10
CA GLU A 199 -5.19 1.21 10.51
C GLU A 199 -6.01 1.90 9.43
N LEU A 200 -7.06 1.21 8.96
CA LEU A 200 -7.96 1.69 7.92
C LEU A 200 -9.37 1.81 8.49
N TRP A 201 -10.05 2.93 8.21
CA TRP A 201 -11.51 2.99 8.25
C TRP A 201 -12.05 2.78 6.85
N VAL A 202 -12.75 1.67 6.64
CA VAL A 202 -13.13 1.20 5.31
C VAL A 202 -14.64 1.07 5.16
N THR A 203 -15.14 1.21 3.94
CA THR A 203 -16.54 0.96 3.57
C THR A 203 -16.66 -0.13 2.49
N ASP A 204 -17.75 -0.88 2.51
CA ASP A 204 -18.11 -1.88 1.48
C ASP A 204 -19.04 -1.30 0.39
N LYS A 205 -19.42 -0.02 0.49
CA LYS A 205 -20.36 0.66 -0.44
C LYS A 205 -19.67 1.32 -1.64
N ILE A 206 -18.35 1.33 -1.63
CA ILE A 206 -17.51 1.69 -2.77
C ILE A 206 -16.67 0.45 -3.04
N ILE A 207 -16.73 -0.06 -4.27
CA ILE A 207 -15.93 -1.21 -4.71
C ILE A 207 -15.06 -0.68 -5.83
N ALA A 208 -13.75 -0.65 -5.60
CA ALA A 208 -12.76 -0.18 -6.56
C ALA A 208 -11.53 -1.08 -6.51
N PRO A 209 -11.03 -1.56 -7.67
CA PRO A 209 -9.83 -2.40 -7.73
C PRO A 209 -8.53 -1.62 -7.51
N PHE A 210 -8.60 -0.30 -7.34
CA PHE A 210 -7.44 0.57 -7.19
C PHE A 210 -7.69 1.62 -6.10
N HIS A 211 -6.60 1.98 -5.42
CA HIS A 211 -6.50 3.09 -4.49
C HIS A 211 -5.08 3.65 -4.57
N SER A 212 -4.93 4.98 -4.50
CA SER A 212 -3.63 5.62 -4.65
C SER A 212 -2.66 5.39 -3.49
N ILE A 213 -3.20 5.10 -2.30
CA ILE A 213 -2.41 4.92 -1.07
C ILE A 213 -2.29 3.44 -0.67
N ILE A 214 -3.30 2.61 -0.93
CA ILE A 214 -3.31 1.21 -0.52
C ILE A 214 -3.08 0.37 -1.76
N ARG A 215 -2.07 -0.51 -1.72
CA ARG A 215 -1.72 -1.35 -2.86
C ARG A 215 -2.13 -2.81 -2.69
N SER A 216 -2.69 -3.18 -1.54
CA SER A 216 -3.11 -4.56 -1.32
C SER A 216 -4.41 -4.94 -2.04
N GLN A 217 -4.32 -5.83 -3.03
CA GLN A 217 -5.47 -6.46 -3.69
C GLN A 217 -6.41 -7.17 -2.70
N GLN A 218 -5.85 -7.77 -1.63
CA GLN A 218 -6.63 -8.47 -0.60
C GLN A 218 -7.61 -7.53 0.13
N ILE A 219 -7.25 -6.25 0.25
CA ILE A 219 -8.09 -5.21 0.85
C ILE A 219 -9.03 -4.62 -0.20
N LEU A 220 -8.49 -4.17 -1.33
CA LEU A 220 -9.24 -3.45 -2.38
C LEU A 220 -10.33 -4.30 -3.06
N SER A 221 -10.17 -5.62 -3.08
CA SER A 221 -11.20 -6.54 -3.56
C SER A 221 -12.46 -6.59 -2.68
N LYS A 222 -12.39 -6.08 -1.45
CA LYS A 222 -13.49 -6.14 -0.47
C LYS A 222 -13.97 -4.78 -0.03
N TYR A 223 -13.04 -3.85 0.18
CA TYR A 223 -13.30 -2.60 0.87
C TYR A 223 -12.60 -1.43 0.22
N TYR A 224 -13.19 -0.25 0.37
CA TYR A 224 -12.56 1.01 -0.01
C TYR A 224 -12.15 1.81 1.23
N PRO A 225 -10.85 2.09 1.42
CA PRO A 225 -10.35 2.91 2.52
C PRO A 225 -10.77 4.38 2.39
N LEU A 226 -11.24 4.97 3.49
CA LEU A 226 -11.61 6.39 3.58
C LEU A 226 -10.73 7.17 4.55
N GLU A 227 -10.22 6.54 5.60
CA GLU A 227 -9.15 7.09 6.42
C GLU A 227 -8.09 6.02 6.64
N ILE A 228 -6.82 6.44 6.63
CA ILE A 228 -5.66 5.56 6.74
C ILE A 228 -4.73 6.20 7.76
N THR A 229 -4.31 5.43 8.76
CA THR A 229 -3.20 5.79 9.63
C THR A 229 -2.10 4.77 9.45
N GLU A 230 -0.91 5.23 9.13
CA GLU A 230 0.27 4.41 8.90
C GLU A 230 1.36 4.73 9.93
N LYS A 231 2.00 3.67 10.42
CA LYS A 231 3.08 3.72 11.40
C LYS A 231 4.16 2.70 11.02
N MET A 232 5.39 2.96 11.43
CA MET A 232 6.48 2.01 11.29
C MET A 232 6.68 1.29 12.62
N SER A 233 6.67 -0.05 12.63
CA SER A 233 6.68 -0.82 13.90
C SER A 233 7.93 -0.62 14.76
N LYS A 234 9.03 -0.13 14.17
CA LYS A 234 10.31 0.13 14.87
C LYS A 234 10.51 1.60 15.24
N VAL A 235 9.59 2.48 14.87
CA VAL A 235 9.67 3.92 15.13
C VAL A 235 8.38 4.39 15.76
N ASP A 236 8.44 4.57 17.07
CA ASP A 236 7.33 5.06 17.86
C ASP A 236 7.20 6.57 17.72
N GLY A 237 6.01 7.10 18.03
CA GLY A 237 5.82 8.54 18.12
C GLY A 237 5.75 9.28 16.79
N PHE A 238 5.76 8.58 15.64
CA PHE A 238 5.51 9.15 14.31
C PHE A 238 4.34 8.42 13.64
N GLU A 239 3.46 9.19 12.98
CA GLU A 239 2.40 8.63 12.15
C GLU A 239 2.18 9.46 10.89
N THR A 240 1.81 8.77 9.81
CA THR A 240 1.29 9.39 8.59
C THR A 240 -0.20 9.09 8.50
N LYS A 241 -1.01 10.12 8.27
CA LYS A 241 -2.46 10.00 8.11
C LYS A 241 -2.88 10.42 6.72
N TYR A 242 -3.79 9.67 6.13
CA TYR A 242 -4.51 10.04 4.92
C TYR A 242 -5.98 10.14 5.26
N LEU A 243 -6.54 11.33 5.15
CA LEU A 243 -7.92 11.62 5.54
C LEU A 243 -8.74 12.02 4.32
N VAL A 244 -9.90 11.39 4.13
CA VAL A 244 -10.80 11.78 3.04
C VAL A 244 -11.40 13.16 3.28
N GLU A 245 -11.16 14.07 2.34
CA GLU A 245 -11.71 15.42 2.34
C GLU A 245 -13.02 15.49 1.57
N ASN A 246 -13.07 14.85 0.41
CA ASN A 246 -14.22 14.91 -0.49
C ASN A 246 -14.50 13.57 -1.17
N ILE A 247 -15.80 13.28 -1.37
CA ILE A 247 -16.30 12.14 -2.14
C ILE A 247 -17.45 12.67 -3.01
N SER A 248 -17.30 12.58 -4.33
CA SER A 248 -18.30 13.04 -5.31
C SER A 248 -18.78 11.94 -6.25
N LEU A 249 -18.64 10.68 -5.83
CA LEU A 249 -19.02 9.49 -6.58
C LEU A 249 -20.53 9.42 -6.87
N LYS A 250 -20.91 9.16 -8.13
CA LYS A 250 -22.29 9.06 -8.63
C LYS A 250 -22.54 7.77 -9.39
#